data_AF-F1SVJ4-F1
#
_entry.id   AF-F1SVJ4-F1
#
_cell.length_a   1.000
_cell.length_b   1.000
_cell.length_c   1.000
_cell.angle_alpha   90.00
_cell.angle_beta   90.00
_cell.angle_gamma   90.00
#
_symmetry.space_group_name_H-M   'P 1'
#
loop_
_entity.id
_entity.type
_entity.pdbx_description
1 polymer ?
#
loop_
_entity_poly.entity_id
_entity_poly.type
_entity_poly.pdbx_seq_one_letter_code
_entity_poly.pdbx_strand_id
1 'polypeptide(L)' 'MVDAASTGLFLDAAGMKALGAAIAIAVTGLASAIAEKDIGTAAIGAMAENEGLFGKGLILTVIPETIVIFGLVVALLINQ' A
#
# COMPACT_ATOMS: atom_id res chain seq x y z
N MET A 1 33.21 -13.47 18.38
CA MET A 1 32.62 -14.80 18.14
C MET A 1 31.24 -14.53 17.53
N VAL A 2 31.15 -14.55 16.20
CA VAL A 2 29.86 -14.46 15.49
C VAL A 2 29.10 -15.72 15.83
N ASP A 3 27.97 -15.60 16.51
CA ASP A 3 27.18 -16.75 16.92
C ASP A 3 26.65 -17.46 15.67
N ALA A 4 26.95 -18.74 15.55
CA ALA A 4 26.57 -19.61 14.43
C ALA A 4 25.04 -19.78 14.30
N ALA A 5 24.26 -19.20 15.21
CA ALA A 5 22.80 -19.13 15.17
C ALA A 5 22.23 -18.19 14.09
N SER A 6 23.03 -17.30 13.49
CA SER A 6 22.53 -16.39 12.44
C SER A 6 22.34 -17.03 11.06
N THR A 7 22.54 -18.35 10.94
CA THR A 7 22.13 -19.14 9.76
C THR A 7 20.70 -19.66 9.92
N GLY A 8 19.83 -18.86 10.54
CA GLY A 8 18.40 -19.10 10.56
C GLY A 8 17.84 -18.81 9.18
N LEU A 9 17.56 -19.87 8.44
CA LEU A 9 16.74 -19.90 7.23
C LEU A 9 15.55 -18.92 7.35
N PHE A 10 15.04 -18.38 6.24
CA PHE A 10 13.81 -17.56 6.14
C PHE A 10 12.53 -18.16 6.79
N LEU A 11 12.65 -19.32 7.43
CA LEU A 11 11.63 -20.19 8.00
C LEU A 11 11.51 -20.02 9.53
N ASP A 12 12.32 -19.15 10.16
CA ASP A 12 12.05 -18.77 11.55
C ASP A 12 10.70 -18.02 11.66
N ALA A 13 10.04 -18.15 12.81
CA ALA A 13 8.75 -17.53 13.07
C ALA A 13 8.75 -16.02 12.84
N ALA A 14 9.87 -15.34 13.14
CA ALA A 14 10.03 -13.91 12.85
C ALA A 14 10.09 -13.63 11.33
N GLY A 15 10.82 -14.47 10.57
CA GLY A 15 10.94 -14.37 9.12
C GLY A 15 9.60 -14.55 8.39
N MET A 16 8.80 -15.53 8.83
CA MET A 16 7.46 -15.75 8.27
C MET A 16 6.49 -14.61 8.59
N LYS A 17 6.57 -14.01 9.80
CA LYS A 17 5.78 -12.82 10.16
C LYS A 17 6.15 -11.62 9.29
N ALA A 18 7.44 -11.35 9.09
CA ALA A 18 7.91 -10.28 8.23
C ALA A 18 7.46 -10.47 6.77
N LEU A 19 7.52 -11.70 6.25
CA LEU A 19 7.04 -12.01 4.90
C LEU A 19 5.52 -11.78 4.76
N GLY A 20 4.73 -12.21 5.75
CA GLY A 20 3.28 -11.97 5.78
C GLY A 20 2.92 -10.48 5.78
N ALA A 21 3.62 -9.69 6.60
CA ALA A 21 3.47 -8.25 6.65
C ALA A 21 3.85 -7.57 5.33
N ALA A 22 4.95 -8.00 4.70
CA ALA A 22 5.40 -7.47 3.41
C ALA A 22 4.37 -7.75 2.30
N ILE A 23 3.80 -8.96 2.24
CA ILE A 23 2.78 -9.32 1.25
C ILE A 23 1.50 -8.49 1.46
N ALA A 24 1.06 -8.31 2.72
CA ALA A 24 -0.14 -7.54 3.02
C ALA A 24 -0.05 -6.08 2.52
N ILE A 25 1.07 -5.40 2.77
CA ILE A 25 1.31 -4.04 2.24
C ILE A 25 1.53 -4.05 0.73
N ALA A 26 2.26 -5.02 0.18
CA ALA A 26 2.56 -5.03 -1.26
C ALA A 26 1.29 -5.18 -2.12
N VAL A 27 0.39 -6.09 -1.75
CA VAL A 27 -0.85 -6.33 -2.51
C VAL A 27 -1.80 -5.13 -2.42
N THR A 28 -1.96 -4.56 -1.22
CA THR A 28 -2.81 -3.38 -1.01
C THR A 28 -2.22 -2.13 -1.66
N GLY A 29 -0.89 -1.97 -1.62
CA GLY A 29 -0.10 -0.98 -2.36
C GLY A 29 -0.36 -1.01 -3.85
N LEU A 30 -0.23 -2.19 -4.45
CA LEU A 30 -0.49 -2.38 -5.88
C LEU A 30 -1.95 -2.10 -6.25
N ALA A 31 -2.90 -2.56 -5.42
CA ALA A 31 -4.32 -2.30 -5.64
C ALA A 31 -4.64 -0.80 -5.60
N SER A 32 -4.10 -0.07 -4.61
CA SER A 32 -4.24 1.39 -4.50
C SER A 32 -3.64 2.10 -5.70
N ALA A 33 -2.43 1.73 -6.12
CA ALA A 33 -1.74 2.36 -7.24
C ALA A 33 -2.51 2.19 -8.58
N ILE A 34 -3.11 1.03 -8.81
CA ILE A 34 -3.91 0.79 -10.02
C ILE A 34 -5.17 1.66 -10.02
N ALA A 35 -5.89 1.70 -8.90
CA ALA A 35 -7.07 2.54 -8.76
C ALA A 35 -6.72 4.04 -8.90
N GLU A 36 -5.62 4.48 -8.32
CA GLU A 36 -5.16 5.86 -8.37
C GLU A 36 -4.73 6.28 -9.77
N LYS A 37 -4.10 5.39 -10.55
CA LYS A 37 -3.75 5.67 -11.96
C LYS A 37 -5.00 6.00 -12.78
N ASP A 38 -6.06 5.23 -12.61
CA ASP A 38 -7.29 5.42 -13.39
C ASP A 38 -8.06 6.68 -12.92
N ILE A 39 -8.15 6.91 -11.61
CA ILE A 39 -8.81 8.11 -11.06
C ILE A 39 -8.02 9.37 -11.37
N GLY A 40 -6.70 9.35 -11.22
CA GLY A 40 -5.83 10.50 -11.47
C GLY A 40 -5.86 10.96 -12.92
N THR A 41 -5.82 10.02 -13.88
CA THR A 41 -5.95 10.38 -15.31
C THR A 41 -7.31 10.97 -15.63
N ALA A 42 -8.40 10.43 -15.07
CA ALA A 42 -9.74 10.99 -15.23
C ALA A 42 -9.89 12.38 -14.57
N ALA A 43 -9.33 12.57 -13.37
CA ALA A 43 -9.38 13.84 -12.65
C ALA A 43 -8.63 14.94 -13.40
N ILE A 44 -7.42 14.65 -13.91
CA ILE A 44 -6.63 15.61 -14.70
C ILE A 44 -7.35 15.96 -16.00
N GLY A 45 -7.94 14.98 -16.70
CA GLY A 45 -8.75 15.22 -17.90
C GLY A 45 -9.96 16.11 -17.62
N ALA A 46 -10.67 15.89 -16.52
CA ALA A 46 -11.80 16.72 -16.13
C ALA A 46 -11.38 18.16 -15.74
N MET A 47 -10.22 18.31 -15.11
CA MET A 47 -9.68 19.64 -14.77
C MET A 47 -9.20 20.43 -15.99
N ALA A 48 -8.76 19.76 -17.05
CA ALA A 48 -8.43 20.42 -18.31
C ALA A 48 -9.65 21.10 -18.96
N GLU A 49 -10.86 20.56 -18.74
CA GLU A 49 -12.13 21.15 -19.17
C GLU A 49 -12.65 22.20 -18.17
N ASN A 50 -12.53 21.93 -16.86
CA ASN A 50 -13.01 22.82 -15.80
C ASN A 50 -12.18 22.68 -14.51
N GLU A 51 -11.36 23.69 -14.22
CA GLU A 51 -10.51 23.75 -13.03
C GLU A 51 -11.30 23.69 -11.70
N GLY A 52 -12.56 24.11 -11.70
CA GLY A 52 -13.45 24.01 -10.53
C GLY A 52 -13.75 22.58 -10.09
N LEU A 53 -13.39 21.57 -10.90
CA LEU A 53 -13.53 20.16 -10.58
C LEU A 53 -12.35 19.59 -9.76
N PHE A 54 -11.29 20.37 -9.50
CA PHE A 54 -10.12 19.93 -8.72
C PHE A 54 -10.51 19.30 -7.38
N GLY A 55 -11.39 19.95 -6.60
CA GLY A 55 -11.79 19.43 -5.29
C GLY A 55 -12.51 18.08 -5.36
N LYS A 56 -13.34 17.87 -6.39
CA LYS A 56 -13.99 16.56 -6.62
C LYS A 56 -12.98 15.51 -7.05
N GLY A 57 -12.04 15.88 -7.94
CA GLY A 57 -10.92 15.02 -8.33
C GLY A 57 -10.11 14.56 -7.12
N LEU A 58 -9.70 15.48 -6.25
CA LEU A 58 -8.93 15.19 -5.05
C LEU A 58 -9.64 14.22 -4.11
N ILE A 59 -10.94 14.43 -3.85
CA ILE A 59 -11.74 13.57 -2.97
C ILE A 59 -11.83 12.15 -3.55
N LEU A 60 -12.01 12.01 -4.86
CA LEU A 60 -12.08 10.70 -5.52
C LEU A 60 -10.73 9.97 -5.46
N THR A 61 -9.61 10.70 -5.59
CA THR A 61 -8.25 10.11 -5.51
C THR A 61 -7.90 9.63 -4.09
N VAL A 62 -8.43 10.26 -3.03
CA VAL A 62 -8.19 9.84 -1.64
C VAL A 62 -8.89 8.52 -1.28
N ILE A 63 -9.96 8.14 -1.98
CA ILE A 63 -10.68 6.88 -1.69
C ILE A 63 -9.74 5.66 -1.75
N PRO A 64 -8.96 5.43 -2.82
CA PRO A 64 -8.03 4.30 -2.86
C PRO A 64 -6.90 4.36 -1.82
N GLU A 65 -6.48 5.54 -1.33
CA GLU A 65 -5.45 5.61 -0.26
C GLU A 65 -5.88 4.84 1.00
N THR A 66 -7.18 4.79 1.30
CA THR A 66 -7.71 4.04 2.45
C THR A 66 -7.41 2.54 2.36
N ILE A 67 -7.34 1.99 1.14
CA ILE A 67 -7.02 0.58 0.89
C ILE A 67 -5.58 0.27 1.35
N VAL A 68 -4.64 1.16 1.00
CA VAL A 68 -3.24 1.06 1.41
C VAL A 68 -3.08 1.20 2.92
N ILE A 69 -3.82 2.12 3.53
CA ILE A 69 -3.78 2.34 4.97
C ILE A 69 -4.25 1.10 5.72
N PHE A 70 -5.33 0.43 5.27
CA PHE A 70 -5.76 -0.82 5.87
C PHE A 70 -4.72 -1.94 5.73
N GLY A 71 -4.05 -2.03 4.57
CA GLY A 71 -2.94 -2.96 4.37
C GLY A 71 -1.76 -2.71 5.31
N LEU A 72 -1.40 -1.44 5.51
CA LEU A 72 -0.36 -1.02 6.45
C LEU A 72 -0.73 -1.39 7.89
N VAL A 73 -1.98 -1.13 8.32
CA VAL A 73 -2.44 -1.51 9.66
C VAL A 73 -2.35 -3.02 9.86
N VAL A 74 -2.82 -3.82 8.90
CA VAL A 74 -2.74 -5.29 8.97
C VAL A 74 -1.29 -5.78 9.05
N ALA A 75 -0.38 -5.20 8.26
CA ALA A 75 1.03 -5.56 8.30
C ALA A 75 1.70 -5.24 9.64
N LEU A 76 1.38 -4.09 10.23
CA LEU A 76 1.82 -3.74 11.59
C LEU A 76 1.26 -4.72 12.62
N LEU A 77 0.01 -5.17 12.45
CA LEU A 77 -0.60 -6.15 13.34
C LEU A 77 0.04 -7.54 13.26
N ILE A 78 0.59 -7.90 12.10
CA ILE A 78 1.29 -9.18 11.88
C ILE A 78 2.73 -9.13 12.43
N ASN A 79 3.39 -7.98 12.35
CA ASN A 79 4.82 -7.81 12.65
C ASN A 79 5.12 -7.31 14.08
N GLN A 80 4.14 -7.35 14.99
CA GLN A 80 4.30 -7.04 16.41
C GLN A 80 4.60 -8.27 17.26
#